data_AF-A0A8H9L4U8-F1
#
_entry.id   AF-A0A8H9L4U8-F1
#
_cell.length_a   1.000
_cell.length_b   1.000
_cell.length_c   1.000
_cell.angle_alpha   90.00
_cell.angle_beta   90.00
_cell.angle_gamma   90.00
#
_symmetry.space_group_name_H-M   'P 1'
#
loop_
_entity.id
_entity.type
_entity.pdbx_description
1 polymer ?
#
loop_
_entity_poly.entity_id
_entity_poly.type
_entity_poly.pdbx_seq_one_letter_code
_entity_poly.pdbx_strand_id
1 'polypeptide(L)'
;MADKGYPSKANRAWLRERGIAATIPERNDQIAHRLKRQGRPIDFGDVQRLRYRGRNVVERCFNMLKQWRGIAMRSDKTARNYHAGLCLAATLHWVSTTR
;
A
#
# COMPACT_ATOMS: atom_id res chain seq x y z
N MET A 1 1.63 3.32 -7.55
CA MET A 1 0.77 3.68 -6.41
C MET A 1 1.68 4.03 -5.24
N ALA A 2 1.31 4.98 -4.37
CA ALA A 2 2.11 5.30 -3.19
C ALA A 2 1.22 5.55 -1.96
N ASP A 3 1.87 5.60 -0.81
CA ASP A 3 1.20 5.80 0.47
C ASP A 3 0.70 7.23 0.71
N LYS A 4 -0.30 7.36 1.59
CA LYS A 4 -0.86 8.62 2.09
C LYS A 4 0.19 9.51 2.77
N GLY A 5 1.38 8.99 3.09
CA GLY A 5 2.56 9.74 3.52
C GLY A 5 3.32 10.49 2.41
N TYR A 6 3.08 10.16 1.12
CA TYR A 6 3.78 10.76 -0.02
C TYR A 6 2.99 11.78 -0.88
N PRO A 7 1.95 12.49 -0.41
CA PRO A 7 1.13 13.36 -1.26
C PRO A 7 1.79 14.72 -1.57
N SER A 8 3.08 14.90 -1.23
CA SER A 8 3.78 16.18 -1.34
C SER A 8 3.70 16.75 -2.77
N LYS A 9 3.64 18.09 -2.87
CA LYS A 9 3.60 18.77 -4.16
C LYS A 9 4.82 18.44 -5.02
N ALA A 10 6.00 18.34 -4.40
CA ALA A 10 7.24 17.97 -5.05
C ALA A 10 7.16 16.57 -5.67
N ASN A 11 6.68 15.57 -4.91
CA ASN A 11 6.54 14.20 -5.43
C ASN A 11 5.56 14.15 -6.62
N ARG A 12 4.44 14.87 -6.55
CA ARG A 12 3.46 14.91 -7.64
C ARG A 12 3.96 15.68 -8.86
N ALA A 13 4.73 16.75 -8.67
CA ALA A 13 5.38 17.48 -9.76
C ALA A 13 6.39 16.59 -10.48
N TRP A 14 7.26 15.92 -9.72
CA TRP A 14 8.26 14.99 -10.23
C TRP A 14 7.65 13.83 -11.04
N LEU A 15 6.51 13.29 -10.57
CA LEU A 15 5.76 12.25 -11.29
C LEU A 15 5.14 12.77 -12.59
N ARG A 16 4.60 14.00 -12.58
CA ARG A 16 4.00 14.63 -13.76
C ARG A 16 5.04 14.97 -14.83
N GLU A 17 6.20 15.50 -14.44
CA GLU A 17 7.33 15.74 -15.36
C GLU A 17 7.74 14.48 -16.12
N ARG A 18 7.52 13.30 -15.51
CA ARG A 18 7.84 11.99 -16.09
C ARG A 18 6.65 11.31 -16.75
N GLY A 19 5.49 11.96 -16.84
CA GLY A 19 4.27 11.38 -17.41
C GLY A 19 3.70 10.20 -16.61
N ILE A 20 4.09 10.04 -15.34
CA ILE A 20 3.68 8.92 -14.50
C ILE A 20 2.34 9.24 -13.82
N ALA A 21 1.32 8.42 -14.07
CA ALA A 21 0.01 8.56 -13.43
C ALA A 21 0.10 8.26 -11.91
N ALA A 22 -0.14 9.30 -11.10
CA ALA A 22 -0.04 9.20 -9.65
C ALA A 22 -1.33 8.68 -9.00
N THR A 23 -1.34 7.42 -8.55
CA THR A 23 -2.38 6.89 -7.64
C THR A 23 -1.90 7.02 -6.20
N ILE A 24 -2.07 8.23 -5.64
CA ILE A 24 -1.65 8.58 -4.27
C ILE A 24 -2.82 9.32 -3.62
N PRO A 25 -3.43 8.78 -2.55
CA PRO A 25 -4.50 9.47 -1.84
C PRO A 25 -3.96 10.71 -1.12
N GLU A 26 -4.81 11.72 -0.95
CA GLU A 26 -4.51 12.86 -0.10
C GLU A 26 -4.79 12.56 1.37
N ARG A 27 -4.08 13.27 2.24
CA ARG A 27 -4.34 13.25 3.68
C ARG A 27 -5.58 14.08 4.01
N ASN A 28 -6.38 13.65 4.99
CA ASN A 28 -7.72 14.24 5.25
C ASN A 28 -7.64 15.73 5.61
N ASP A 29 -6.61 16.10 6.37
CA ASP A 29 -6.23 17.48 6.70
C ASP A 29 -5.88 18.30 5.44
N GLN A 30 -5.17 17.70 4.49
CA GLN A 30 -4.85 18.36 3.22
C GLN A 30 -6.07 18.56 2.33
N ILE A 31 -7.02 17.60 2.33
CA ILE A 31 -8.30 17.75 1.62
C ILE A 31 -9.08 18.93 2.23
N ALA A 32 -9.23 18.97 3.55
CA ALA A 32 -9.92 20.06 4.24
C ALA A 32 -9.28 21.43 3.99
N HIS A 33 -7.94 21.49 3.99
CA HIS A 33 -7.20 22.72 3.70
C HIS A 33 -7.28 23.12 2.22
N ARG A 34 -7.34 22.15 1.29
CA ARG A 34 -7.54 22.41 -0.14
C ARG A 34 -8.94 22.93 -0.42
N LEU A 35 -9.98 22.37 0.20
CA LEU A 35 -11.35 22.87 0.03
C LEU A 35 -11.48 24.35 0.45
N LYS A 36 -10.64 24.81 1.39
CA LYS A 36 -10.55 26.21 1.83
C LYS A 36 -9.72 27.12 0.92
N ARG A 37 -8.94 26.60 -0.05
CA ARG A 37 -8.10 27.38 -0.97
C ARG A 37 -8.47 27.10 -2.42
N GLN A 38 -8.76 28.15 -3.19
CA GLN A 38 -8.98 28.02 -4.63
C GLN A 38 -7.68 27.57 -5.32
N GLY A 39 -7.75 26.49 -6.08
CA GLY A 39 -6.61 25.91 -6.80
C GLY A 39 -7.00 24.66 -7.59
N ARG A 40 -6.11 24.20 -8.48
CA ARG A 40 -6.36 23.04 -9.35
C ARG A 40 -6.66 21.78 -8.52
N PRO A 41 -7.78 21.08 -8.75
CA PRO A 41 -8.12 19.85 -8.04
C PRO A 41 -7.03 18.79 -8.21
N ILE A 42 -6.66 18.10 -7.13
CA ILE A 42 -5.95 16.82 -7.28
C ILE A 42 -7.01 15.82 -7.68
N ASP A 43 -6.88 15.33 -8.91
CA ASP A 43 -7.69 14.24 -9.42
C ASP A 43 -7.24 12.95 -8.72
N PHE A 44 -7.97 12.60 -7.66
CA PHE A 44 -8.02 11.27 -7.06
C PHE A 44 -9.42 10.68 -7.33
N GLY A 45 -9.76 10.57 -8.60
CA GLY A 45 -11.07 10.12 -9.10
C GLY A 45 -11.38 8.66 -8.80
N ASP A 46 -12.55 8.21 -9.23
CA ASP A 46 -13.10 6.90 -8.87
C ASP A 46 -12.23 5.73 -9.32
N VAL A 47 -11.61 5.83 -10.50
CA VAL A 47 -10.70 4.79 -11.02
C VAL A 47 -9.47 4.62 -10.14
N GLN A 48 -8.91 5.72 -9.62
CA GLN A 48 -7.73 5.69 -8.74
C GLN A 48 -8.12 5.22 -7.33
N ARG A 49 -9.32 5.56 -6.85
CA ARG A 49 -9.90 5.03 -5.60
C ARG A 49 -10.10 3.51 -5.67
N LEU A 50 -10.70 3.01 -6.74
CA LEU A 50 -10.89 1.57 -6.99
C LEU A 50 -9.55 0.83 -6.99
N ARG A 51 -8.57 1.37 -7.71
CA ARG A 51 -7.19 0.84 -7.74
C ARG A 51 -6.54 0.84 -6.36
N TYR A 52 -6.72 1.91 -5.57
CA TYR A 52 -6.17 1.99 -4.23
C TYR A 52 -6.86 1.06 -3.22
N ARG A 53 -8.16 0.75 -3.40
CA ARG A 53 -8.92 -0.15 -2.53
C ARG A 53 -8.31 -1.56 -2.46
N GLY A 54 -7.74 -2.05 -3.57
CA GLY A 54 -7.06 -3.35 -3.62
C GLY A 54 -5.85 -3.46 -2.69
N ARG A 55 -5.24 -2.33 -2.31
CA ARG A 55 -4.07 -2.30 -1.42
C ARG A 55 -4.37 -2.88 -0.03
N ASN A 56 -5.56 -2.65 0.51
CA ASN A 56 -5.93 -3.14 1.84
C ASN A 56 -5.96 -4.68 1.93
N VAL A 57 -6.20 -5.37 0.82
CA VAL A 57 -6.13 -6.85 0.77
C VAL A 57 -4.68 -7.30 0.92
N VAL A 58 -3.78 -6.66 0.18
CA VAL A 58 -2.33 -6.94 0.21
C VAL A 58 -1.76 -6.63 1.59
N GLU A 59 -2.10 -5.48 2.17
CA GLU A 59 -1.62 -5.09 3.51
C GLU A 59 -2.10 -6.03 4.61
N ARG A 60 -3.36 -6.48 4.56
CA ARG A 60 -3.88 -7.46 5.51
C ARG A 60 -3.16 -8.81 5.40
N CYS A 61 -2.90 -9.27 4.18
CA CYS A 61 -2.11 -10.47 3.94
C CYS A 61 -0.70 -10.35 4.56
N PHE A 62 0.02 -9.25 4.29
CA PHE A 62 1.35 -9.03 4.87
C PHE A 62 1.33 -8.90 6.41
N ASN A 63 0.34 -8.21 6.98
CA ASN A 63 0.20 -8.09 8.43
C ASN A 63 -0.04 -9.44 9.10
N MET A 64 -0.79 -10.31 8.46
CA MET A 64 -1.00 -11.66 8.94
C MET A 64 0.27 -12.51 8.83
N LEU A 65 1.00 -12.46 7.71
CA LEU A 65 2.29 -13.14 7.60
C LEU A 65 3.28 -12.65 8.68
N LYS A 66 3.23 -11.36 9.01
CA LYS A 66 4.04 -10.77 10.09
C LYS A 66 3.61 -11.17 11.51
N GLN A 67 2.48 -11.84 11.72
CA GLN A 67 2.18 -12.46 13.01
C GLN A 67 3.20 -13.55 13.36
N TRP A 68 3.78 -14.18 12.34
CA TRP A 68 4.84 -15.16 12.50
C TRP A 68 6.16 -14.45 12.78
N ARG A 69 6.58 -14.47 14.04
CA ARG A 69 7.77 -13.73 14.51
C ARG A 69 9.04 -14.07 13.72
N GLY A 70 9.22 -15.32 13.28
CA GLY A 70 10.35 -15.72 12.44
C GLY A 70 10.36 -15.04 11.07
N ILE A 71 9.18 -14.88 10.45
CA ILE A 71 9.01 -14.19 9.18
C ILE A 71 9.18 -12.67 9.35
N ALA A 72 8.56 -12.10 10.39
CA ALA A 72 8.61 -10.66 10.66
C ALA A 72 10.03 -10.16 10.95
N MET A 73 10.79 -10.93 11.73
CA MET A 73 12.17 -10.62 12.08
C MET A 73 13.18 -11.07 11.02
N ARG A 74 12.74 -11.87 10.03
CA ARG A 74 13.63 -12.53 9.05
C ARG A 74 14.79 -13.25 9.74
N SER A 75 14.46 -14.11 10.71
CA SER A 75 15.47 -14.79 11.54
C SER A 75 16.14 -15.98 10.85
N ASP A 76 15.61 -16.43 9.72
CA ASP A 76 16.15 -17.57 8.98
C ASP A 76 17.52 -17.26 8.36
N LYS A 77 18.49 -18.14 8.57
CA LYS A 77 19.86 -17.99 8.05
C LYS A 77 19.95 -18.12 6.52
N THR A 78 19.04 -18.88 5.90
CA THR A 78 19.05 -19.14 4.46
C THR A 78 17.79 -18.62 3.80
N ALA A 79 17.93 -18.14 2.56
CA ALA A 79 16.79 -17.69 1.76
C ALA A 79 15.76 -18.82 1.53
N ARG A 80 16.24 -20.07 1.41
CA ARG A 80 15.38 -21.26 1.25
C ARG A 80 14.46 -21.47 2.45
N ASN A 81 14.99 -21.39 3.67
CA ASN A 81 14.20 -21.60 4.89
C ASN A 81 13.19 -20.47 5.09
N TYR A 82 13.62 -19.22 4.86
CA TYR A 82 12.72 -18.07 4.89
C TYR A 82 11.55 -18.22 3.89
N HIS A 83 11.86 -18.63 2.66
CA HIS A 83 10.85 -18.85 1.62
C HIS A 83 9.91 -19.99 1.97
N ALA A 84 10.42 -21.11 2.50
CA ALA A 84 9.59 -22.21 2.98
C ALA A 84 8.63 -21.76 4.09
N GLY A 85 9.09 -20.93 5.04
CA GLY A 85 8.26 -20.34 6.08
C GLY A 85 7.15 -19.44 5.52
N LEU A 86 7.47 -18.60 4.54
CA LEU A 86 6.48 -17.78 3.82
C LEU A 86 5.42 -18.63 3.11
N CYS A 87 5.84 -19.66 2.37
CA CYS A 87 4.92 -20.57 1.68
C CYS A 87 4.01 -21.31 2.66
N LEU A 88 4.54 -21.78 3.78
CA LEU A 88 3.77 -22.46 4.82
C LEU A 88 2.71 -21.53 5.43
N ALA A 89 3.12 -20.33 5.85
CA ALA A 89 2.20 -19.35 6.44
C ALA A 89 1.09 -18.92 5.46
N ALA A 90 1.43 -18.72 4.19
CA ALA A 90 0.46 -18.42 3.14
C ALA A 90 -0.52 -19.58 2.89
N THR A 91 -0.03 -20.82 2.88
CA THR A 91 -0.87 -22.02 2.70
C THR A 91 -1.84 -22.21 3.85
N LEU A 92 -1.36 -22.05 5.09
CA LEU A 92 -2.21 -22.14 6.28
C LEU A 92 -3.32 -21.07 6.26
N HIS A 93 -2.98 -19.85 5.86
CA HIS A 93 -3.98 -18.80 5.70
C HIS A 93 -5.04 -19.14 4.65
N TRP A 94 -4.60 -19.62 3.49
CA TRP A 94 -5.49 -20.01 2.39
C TRP A 94 -6.52 -21.06 2.83
N VAL A 95 -6.06 -22.13 3.49
CA VAL A 95 -6.93 -23.20 3.98
C VAL A 95 -7.87 -22.68 5.07
N SER A 96 -7.40 -21.78 5.96
CA SER A 96 -8.24 -21.21 7.02
C SER A 96 -9.32 -20.25 6.52
N THR A 97 -9.08 -19.59 5.39
CA THR A 97 -10.00 -18.58 4.81
C THR A 97 -11.12 -19.21 3.97
N THR A 98 -10.97 -20.50 3.60
CA THR A 98 -11.93 -21.23 2.76
C THR A 98 -12.98 -22.00 3.60
N ARG A 99 -13.00 -21.82 4.93
CA ARG A 99 -14.06 -22.29 5.84
C ARG A 99 -14.93 -21.13 6.28
#